data_AF-A0A5E4IXW0-F1
#
_entry.id   AF-A0A5E4IXW0-F1
#
_cell.length_a   1.000
_cell.length_b   1.000
_cell.length_c   1.000
_cell.angle_alpha   90.00
_cell.angle_beta   90.00
_cell.angle_gamma   90.00
#
_symmetry.space_group_name_H-M   'P 1'
#
loop_
_entity.id
_entity.type
_entity.pdbx_description
1 polymer ?
#
loop_
_entity_poly.entity_id
_entity_poly.type
_entity_poly.pdbx_seq_one_letter_code
_entity_poly.pdbx_strand_id
1 'polypeptide(L)'
;MQDKAEYTIQIYYDHGHLQSKVLFGNSELQDLQRQMHTASKGKAYLLSKKLDQSLKELVSSEEVRLANKYLPRIHRQVDKLIIDGKRSWIPEDCRDLKLLGSYSCLVRQENVEQLGEILDAINSQDGFRIRFTGPWAPFSFVKLGDLS
;
A
#
# COMPACT_ATOMS: atom_id res chain seq x y z
N MET A 1 25.71 -4.20 -16.59
CA MET A 1 24.29 -3.87 -16.38
C MET A 1 23.74 -3.06 -17.58
N GLN A 2 24.12 -3.39 -18.82
CA GLN A 2 23.43 -2.85 -19.99
C GLN A 2 21.98 -3.37 -19.94
N ASP A 3 21.01 -2.48 -20.15
CA ASP A 3 19.56 -2.74 -20.24
C ASP A 3 18.79 -2.95 -18.93
N LYS A 4 19.39 -2.62 -17.77
CA LYS A 4 18.69 -2.62 -16.48
C LYS A 4 18.86 -1.30 -15.75
N ALA A 5 17.80 -0.83 -15.13
CA ALA A 5 17.83 0.35 -14.28
C ALA A 5 17.10 0.10 -12.97
N GLU A 6 17.49 0.87 -11.95
CA GLU A 6 16.80 0.86 -10.67
C GLU A 6 15.62 1.85 -10.70
N TYR A 7 14.50 1.41 -10.14
CA TYR A 7 13.32 2.23 -9.92
C TYR A 7 12.84 2.07 -8.49
N THR A 8 12.30 3.15 -7.94
CA THR A 8 11.54 3.12 -6.69
C THR A 8 10.05 3.01 -7.01
N ILE A 9 9.35 2.11 -6.34
CA ILE A 9 7.89 2.02 -6.33
C ILE A 9 7.41 2.27 -4.90
N GLN A 10 6.48 3.20 -4.74
CA GLN A 10 5.79 3.43 -3.47
C GLN A 10 4.28 3.35 -3.68
N ILE A 11 3.62 2.55 -2.85
CA ILE A 11 2.18 2.37 -2.89
C ILE A 11 1.59 3.04 -1.67
N TYR A 12 0.86 4.12 -1.88
CA TYR A 12 0.13 4.84 -0.86
C TYR A 12 -1.36 4.57 -0.96
N TYR A 13 -2.06 4.68 0.17
CA TYR A 13 -3.51 4.58 0.22
C TYR A 13 -4.12 5.55 1.25
N ASP A 14 -5.35 5.97 1.00
CA ASP A 14 -6.18 6.72 1.92
C ASP A 14 -6.77 5.77 2.96
N HIS A 15 -6.37 5.96 4.21
CA HIS A 15 -6.81 5.12 5.31
C HIS A 15 -8.31 5.30 5.63
N GLY A 16 -8.84 6.52 5.53
CA GLY A 16 -10.24 6.81 5.76
C GLY A 16 -11.13 6.19 4.67
N HIS A 17 -10.67 6.23 3.42
CA HIS A 17 -11.33 5.54 2.32
C HIS A 17 -11.35 4.02 2.55
N LEU A 18 -10.21 3.42 2.95
CA LEU A 18 -10.14 1.99 3.24
C LEU A 18 -11.03 1.59 4.43
N GLN A 19 -11.03 2.37 5.51
CA GLN A 19 -11.93 2.18 6.66
C GLN A 19 -13.41 2.20 6.23
N SER A 20 -13.79 3.17 5.42
CA SER A 20 -15.16 3.31 4.90
C SER A 20 -15.56 2.11 4.05
N LYS A 21 -14.65 1.62 3.20
CA LYS A 21 -14.87 0.44 2.37
C LYS A 21 -15.04 -0.84 3.21
N VAL A 22 -14.23 -1.01 4.25
CA VAL A 22 -14.34 -2.14 5.19
C VAL A 22 -15.67 -2.10 5.94
N LEU A 23 -16.04 -0.93 6.47
CA LEU A 23 -17.31 -0.74 7.17
C LEU A 23 -18.51 -0.98 6.25
N PHE A 24 -18.48 -0.45 5.03
CA PHE A 24 -19.57 -0.65 4.07
C PHE A 24 -19.68 -2.10 3.58
N GLY A 25 -18.57 -2.83 3.52
CA GLY A 25 -18.54 -4.24 3.12
C GLY A 25 -18.87 -5.24 4.23
N ASN A 26 -19.03 -4.80 5.49
CA ASN A 26 -19.20 -5.70 6.63
C ASN A 26 -20.52 -5.44 7.37
N SER A 27 -21.47 -6.37 7.23
CA SER A 27 -22.80 -6.26 7.85
C SER A 27 -22.75 -6.26 9.37
N GLU A 28 -21.84 -7.00 10.00
CA GLU A 28 -21.70 -7.05 11.45
C GLU A 28 -21.25 -5.70 12.03
N LEU A 29 -20.27 -5.04 11.38
CA LEU A 29 -19.85 -3.69 11.80
C LEU A 29 -20.98 -2.67 11.63
N GLN A 30 -21.76 -2.77 10.55
CA GLN A 30 -22.93 -1.91 10.34
C GLN A 30 -24.01 -2.16 11.39
N ASP A 31 -24.25 -3.41 11.77
CA ASP A 31 -25.19 -3.77 12.83
C ASP A 31 -24.74 -3.22 14.18
N LEU A 32 -23.44 -3.29 14.49
CA LEU A 32 -22.88 -2.67 15.69
C LEU A 32 -23.13 -1.16 15.69
N GLN A 33 -22.89 -0.49 14.56
CA GLN A 33 -23.16 0.95 14.41
C GLN A 33 -24.64 1.28 14.61
N ARG A 34 -25.56 0.49 14.03
CA ARG A 34 -27.01 0.64 14.25
C ARG A 34 -27.41 0.47 15.71
N GLN A 35 -26.90 -0.56 16.38
CA GLN A 35 -27.22 -0.85 17.78
C GLN A 35 -26.75 0.26 18.72
N MET A 36 -25.68 0.98 18.40
CA MET A 36 -25.21 2.12 19.18
C MET A 36 -26.25 3.26 19.24
N HIS A 37 -26.97 3.52 18.15
CA HIS A 37 -27.95 4.61 18.08
C HIS A 37 -29.14 4.42 19.02
N THR A 38 -29.50 3.17 19.34
CA THR A 38 -30.64 2.84 20.20
C THR A 38 -30.21 2.40 21.61
N ALA A 39 -28.91 2.37 21.90
CA ALA A 39 -28.38 1.89 23.16
C ALA A 39 -28.34 2.98 24.24
N SER A 40 -28.43 2.56 25.51
CA SER A 40 -28.13 3.46 26.63
C SER A 40 -26.69 3.95 26.56
N LYS A 41 -26.39 5.13 27.13
CA LYS A 41 -25.06 5.77 27.05
C LYS A 41 -23.89 4.82 27.40
N GLY A 42 -24.04 4.02 28.46
CA GLY A 42 -23.02 3.05 28.87
C GLY A 42 -22.86 1.89 27.88
N LYS A 43 -23.97 1.35 27.35
CA LYS A 43 -23.94 0.28 26.34
C LYS A 43 -23.39 0.80 25.00
N ALA A 44 -23.76 2.01 24.60
CA ALA A 44 -23.26 2.65 23.39
C ALA A 44 -21.73 2.84 23.44
N TYR A 45 -21.17 3.21 24.60
CA TYR A 45 -19.72 3.32 24.79
C TYR A 45 -19.00 1.98 24.59
N LEU A 46 -19.51 0.90 25.19
CA LEU A 46 -18.93 -0.44 25.02
C LEU A 46 -19.02 -0.93 23.57
N LEU A 47 -20.15 -0.69 22.91
CA LEU A 47 -20.34 -1.01 21.49
C LEU A 47 -19.38 -0.21 20.58
N SER A 48 -19.15 1.07 20.88
CA SER A 48 -18.17 1.91 20.17
C SER A 48 -16.77 1.30 20.26
N LYS A 49 -16.34 0.89 21.46
CA LYS A 49 -15.02 0.27 21.63
C LYS A 49 -14.88 -1.05 20.89
N LYS A 50 -15.94 -1.86 20.86
CA LYS A 50 -15.97 -3.09 20.05
C LYS A 50 -15.86 -2.77 18.56
N LEU A 51 -16.66 -1.82 18.07
CA LEU A 51 -16.64 -1.38 16.68
C LEU A 51 -15.25 -0.88 16.26
N ASP A 52 -14.65 0.00 17.05
CA ASP A 52 -13.31 0.57 16.80
C ASP A 52 -12.25 -0.54 16.69
N GLN A 53 -12.28 -1.51 17.61
CA GLN A 53 -11.32 -2.62 17.62
C GLN A 53 -11.50 -3.53 16.40
N SER A 54 -12.74 -3.96 16.12
CA SER A 54 -13.02 -4.84 14.98
C SER A 54 -12.73 -4.16 13.64
N LEU A 55 -13.07 -2.87 13.50
CA LEU A 55 -12.74 -2.10 12.30
C LEU A 55 -11.23 -2.01 12.09
N LYS A 56 -10.47 -1.74 13.16
CA LYS A 56 -9.01 -1.68 13.10
C LYS A 56 -8.40 -3.02 12.63
N GLU A 57 -8.84 -4.14 13.18
CA GLU A 57 -8.37 -5.48 12.80
C GLU A 57 -8.67 -5.82 11.34
N LEU A 58 -9.89 -5.52 10.89
CA LEU A 58 -10.30 -5.76 9.51
C LEU A 58 -9.56 -4.88 8.52
N VAL A 59 -9.30 -3.61 8.86
CA VAL A 59 -8.49 -2.72 8.02
C VAL A 59 -7.05 -3.22 7.93
N SER A 60 -6.44 -3.64 9.04
CA SER A 60 -5.10 -4.26 8.99
C SER A 60 -5.07 -5.55 8.17
N SER A 61 -6.13 -6.35 8.23
CA SER A 61 -6.26 -7.56 7.39
C SER A 61 -6.38 -7.21 5.90
N GLU A 62 -7.14 -6.16 5.58
CA GLU A 62 -7.25 -5.65 4.21
C GLU A 62 -5.94 -5.06 3.68
N GLU A 63 -5.17 -4.36 4.51
CA GLU A 63 -3.82 -3.89 4.15
C GLU A 63 -2.92 -5.07 3.73
N VAL A 64 -2.90 -6.14 4.54
CA VAL A 64 -2.15 -7.37 4.22
C VAL A 64 -2.67 -8.01 2.92
N ARG A 65 -4.00 -8.08 2.74
CA ARG A 65 -4.61 -8.63 1.52
C ARG A 65 -4.23 -7.83 0.28
N LEU A 66 -4.22 -6.50 0.36
CA LEU A 66 -3.82 -5.61 -0.72
C LEU A 66 -2.33 -5.77 -1.06
N ALA A 67 -1.46 -5.83 -0.05
CA ALA A 67 -0.04 -6.09 -0.26
C ALA A 67 0.19 -7.44 -0.97
N ASN A 68 -0.49 -8.50 -0.51
CA ASN A 68 -0.43 -9.83 -1.12
C ASN A 68 -1.05 -9.89 -2.54
N LYS A 69 -1.98 -8.99 -2.86
CA LYS A 69 -2.54 -8.84 -4.20
C LYS A 69 -1.57 -8.17 -5.17
N TYR A 70 -0.87 -7.13 -4.73
CA TYR A 70 -0.05 -6.29 -5.62
C TYR A 70 1.40 -6.75 -5.74
N LEU A 71 2.02 -7.15 -4.63
CA LEU A 71 3.44 -7.49 -4.61
C LEU A 71 3.81 -8.61 -5.61
N PRO A 72 3.06 -9.72 -5.73
CA PRO A 72 3.37 -10.76 -6.72
C PRO A 72 3.23 -10.31 -8.18
N ARG A 73 2.41 -9.28 -8.46
CA ARG A 73 2.26 -8.73 -9.82
C ARG A 73 3.47 -7.87 -10.18
N ILE A 74 3.92 -7.04 -9.25
CA ILE A 74 5.14 -6.22 -9.38
C ILE A 74 6.36 -7.12 -9.49
N HIS A 75 6.49 -8.11 -8.59
CA HIS A 75 7.64 -9.02 -8.55
C HIS A 75 7.86 -9.77 -9.86
N ARG A 76 6.79 -10.08 -10.62
CA ARG A 76 6.91 -10.76 -11.91
C ARG A 76 7.55 -9.91 -13.01
N GLN A 77 7.58 -8.59 -12.87
CA GLN A 77 8.13 -7.67 -13.87
C GLN A 77 9.55 -7.21 -13.56
N VAL A 78 10.09 -7.57 -12.39
CA VAL A 78 11.38 -7.06 -11.90
C VAL A 78 12.34 -8.22 -11.63
N ASP A 79 13.64 -7.98 -11.82
CA ASP A 79 14.67 -9.01 -11.62
C ASP A 79 15.04 -9.18 -10.16
N LYS A 80 15.05 -8.06 -9.45
CA LYS A 80 15.32 -7.99 -8.02
C LYS A 80 14.39 -6.96 -7.41
N LEU A 81 13.91 -7.27 -6.21
CA LEU A 81 13.07 -6.40 -5.41
C LEU A 81 13.63 -6.38 -3.99
N ILE A 82 13.85 -5.17 -3.47
CA ILE A 82 14.22 -4.93 -2.08
C ILE A 82 13.08 -4.16 -1.43
N ILE A 83 12.64 -4.62 -0.25
CA ILE A 83 11.65 -3.91 0.54
C ILE A 83 12.37 -2.77 1.27
N ASP A 84 12.01 -1.54 0.95
CA ASP A 84 12.50 -0.38 1.69
C ASP A 84 11.68 -0.23 2.98
N GLY A 85 12.34 0.07 4.09
CA GLY A 85 11.69 0.47 5.33
C GLY A 85 10.96 1.82 5.23
N LYS A 86 10.40 2.30 6.35
CA LYS A 86 9.76 3.63 6.41
C LYS A 86 10.75 4.71 5.97
N ARG A 87 10.40 5.47 4.92
CA ARG A 87 11.15 6.68 4.53
C ARG A 87 10.86 7.81 5.51
N SER A 88 11.91 8.53 5.91
CA SER A 88 11.79 9.71 6.79
C SER A 88 11.13 10.91 6.10
N TRP A 89 11.12 10.94 4.76
CA TRP A 89 10.50 12.00 3.97
C TRP A 89 9.27 11.47 3.23
N ILE A 90 8.12 12.11 3.50
CA ILE A 90 6.86 11.85 2.82
C ILE A 90 6.59 13.03 1.87
N PRO A 91 6.36 12.76 0.58
CA PRO A 91 5.96 13.80 -0.38
C PRO A 91 4.68 14.54 0.03
N GLU A 92 4.56 15.81 -0.38
CA GLU A 92 3.42 16.67 -0.04
C GLU A 92 2.07 16.10 -0.48
N ASP A 93 2.01 15.55 -1.71
CA ASP A 93 0.82 14.91 -2.29
C ASP A 93 0.44 13.58 -1.64
N CYS A 94 1.27 13.10 -0.71
CA CYS A 94 1.08 11.83 0.00
C CYS A 94 1.01 12.02 1.54
N ARG A 95 0.97 13.26 2.05
CA ARG A 95 1.03 13.54 3.50
C ARG A 95 -0.12 12.92 4.29
N ASP A 96 -1.31 12.91 3.73
CA ASP A 96 -2.51 12.35 4.37
C ASP A 96 -2.73 10.86 4.03
N LEU A 97 -1.81 10.27 3.26
CA LEU A 97 -1.88 8.87 2.85
C LEU A 97 -0.97 8.01 3.73
N LYS A 98 -1.36 6.75 3.90
CA LYS A 98 -0.51 5.73 4.52
C LYS A 98 0.28 4.99 3.46
N LEU A 99 1.52 4.63 3.79
CA LEU A 99 2.38 3.82 2.94
C LEU A 99 2.03 2.33 3.14
N LEU A 100 1.55 1.68 2.08
CA LEU A 100 1.32 0.24 2.04
C LEU A 100 2.64 -0.53 1.82
N GLY A 101 3.53 0.02 0.99
CA GLY A 101 4.85 -0.56 0.72
C GLY A 101 5.73 0.37 -0.11
N SER A 102 7.05 0.29 0.13
CA SER A 102 8.09 0.95 -0.66
C SER A 102 9.08 -0.10 -1.12
N TYR A 103 9.45 -0.06 -2.39
CA TYR A 103 10.28 -1.07 -3.01
C TYR A 103 11.31 -0.42 -3.91
N SER A 104 12.56 -0.86 -3.77
CA SER A 104 13.60 -0.64 -4.77
C SER A 104 13.61 -1.84 -5.71
N CYS A 105 13.53 -1.59 -7.01
CA CYS A 105 13.34 -2.60 -8.04
C CYS A 105 14.41 -2.47 -9.12
N LEU A 106 15.08 -3.57 -9.45
CA LEU A 106 15.93 -3.65 -10.64
C LEU A 106 15.08 -4.16 -11.80
N VAL A 107 14.87 -3.32 -12.80
CA VAL A 107 13.92 -3.57 -13.89
C VAL A 107 14.67 -3.60 -15.21
N ARG A 108 14.39 -4.59 -16.06
CA ARG A 108 14.88 -4.62 -17.44
C ARG A 108 14.10 -3.62 -18.29
N GLN A 109 14.77 -2.96 -19.23
CA GLN A 109 14.17 -1.89 -20.04
C GLN A 109 12.89 -2.36 -20.76
N GLU A 110 12.85 -3.58 -21.27
CA GLU A 110 11.69 -4.15 -21.96
C GLU A 110 10.48 -4.40 -21.05
N ASN A 111 10.68 -4.49 -19.73
CA ASN A 111 9.61 -4.74 -18.76
C ASN A 111 9.03 -3.44 -18.17
N VAL A 112 9.64 -2.28 -18.42
CA VAL A 112 9.24 -1.00 -17.79
C VAL A 112 7.82 -0.62 -18.16
N GLU A 113 7.42 -0.80 -19.43
CA GLU A 113 6.07 -0.49 -19.90
C GLU A 113 5.03 -1.38 -19.21
N GLN A 114 5.24 -2.70 -19.23
CA GLN A 114 4.33 -3.66 -18.58
C GLN A 114 4.21 -3.44 -17.06
N LEU A 115 5.31 -3.05 -16.40
CA LEU A 115 5.30 -2.65 -15.00
C LEU A 115 4.48 -1.38 -14.79
N GLY A 116 4.66 -0.37 -15.66
CA GLY A 116 3.88 0.86 -15.67
C GLY A 116 2.37 0.60 -15.72
N GLU A 117 1.91 -0.25 -16.64
CA GLU A 117 0.48 -0.61 -16.74
C GLU A 117 -0.08 -1.24 -15.46
N ILE A 118 0.69 -2.11 -14.80
CA ILE A 118 0.28 -2.73 -13.52
C ILE A 118 0.14 -1.66 -12.45
N LEU A 119 1.08 -0.71 -12.39
CA LEU A 119 1.09 0.38 -11.44
C LEU A 119 -0.03 1.37 -11.69
N ASP A 120 -0.32 1.70 -12.95
CA ASP A 120 -1.43 2.56 -13.34
C ASP A 120 -2.78 1.94 -12.97
N ALA A 121 -2.95 0.63 -13.15
CA ALA A 121 -4.14 -0.08 -12.70
C ALA A 121 -4.30 -0.12 -11.16
N ILE A 122 -3.22 0.07 -10.40
CA ILE A 122 -3.30 0.26 -8.94
C ILE A 122 -3.66 1.72 -8.65
N ASN A 123 -2.99 2.67 -9.31
CA ASN A 123 -3.19 4.11 -9.15
C ASN A 123 -4.60 4.57 -9.55
N SER A 124 -5.28 3.85 -10.45
CA SER A 124 -6.65 4.14 -10.88
C SER A 124 -7.72 3.68 -9.89
N GLN A 125 -7.35 2.94 -8.83
CA GLN A 125 -8.29 2.54 -7.80
C GLN A 125 -8.50 3.68 -6.80
N ASP A 126 -9.75 3.90 -6.40
CA ASP A 126 -10.09 4.95 -5.45
C ASP A 126 -9.28 4.82 -4.15
N GLY A 127 -8.77 5.97 -3.70
CA GLY A 127 -7.95 6.07 -2.51
C GLY A 127 -6.55 5.48 -2.66
N PHE A 128 -6.06 5.15 -3.86
CA PHE A 128 -4.66 4.78 -4.09
C PHE A 128 -3.85 5.89 -4.74
N ARG A 129 -2.55 5.89 -4.45
CA ARG A 129 -1.56 6.74 -5.12
C ARG A 129 -0.27 5.95 -5.30
N ILE A 130 0.20 5.86 -6.55
CA ILE A 130 1.50 5.29 -6.86
C ILE A 130 2.52 6.39 -7.09
N ARG A 131 3.72 6.19 -6.53
CA ARG A 131 4.92 6.89 -6.97
C ARG A 131 5.87 5.89 -7.60
N PHE A 132 6.17 6.10 -8.87
CA PHE A 132 7.14 5.33 -9.63
C PHE A 132 8.22 6.28 -10.12
N THR A 133 9.46 6.14 -9.62
CA THR A 133 10.54 7.10 -9.90
C THR A 133 11.82 6.39 -10.31
N GLY A 134 12.59 7.03 -11.19
CA GLY A 134 13.78 6.50 -11.85
C GLY A 134 13.82 6.94 -13.32
N PRO A 135 14.71 6.36 -14.15
CA PRO A 135 15.72 5.38 -13.78
C PRO A 135 16.81 5.99 -12.88
N TRP A 136 17.26 5.25 -11.87
CA TRP A 136 18.41 5.58 -11.05
C TRP A 136 19.60 4.69 -11.42
N ALA A 137 20.81 5.16 -11.12
CA ALA A 137 21.94 4.24 -11.04
C ALA A 137 21.62 3.19 -9.96
N PRO A 138 21.97 1.91 -10.16
CA PRO A 138 21.45 0.78 -9.39
C PRO A 138 22.12 0.63 -8.01
N PHE A 139 22.21 1.72 -7.25
CA PHE A 139 22.91 1.84 -5.98
C PHE A 139 22.46 0.79 -4.96
N SER A 140 21.17 0.43 -4.93
CA SER A 140 20.67 -0.59 -4.01
C SER A 140 21.04 -2.02 -4.42
N PHE A 141 21.59 -2.20 -5.63
CA PHE A 141 21.89 -3.50 -6.22
C PHE A 141 23.36 -3.73 -6.58
N VAL A 142 24.22 -2.73 -6.44
CA VAL A 142 25.68 -2.89 -6.57
C VAL A 142 26.29 -3.13 -5.19
N LYS A 143 27.07 -4.20 -5.02
CA LYS A 143 27.95 -4.33 -3.85
C LYS A 143 29.22 -3.51 -4.11
N LEU A 144 29.80 -2.91 -3.07
CA LEU A 144 30.99 -2.04 -3.16
C LEU A 144 32.26 -2.72 -3.75
N GLY A 145 32.20 -4.00 -4.13
CA GLY A 145 33.29 -4.77 -4.74
C GLY A 145 33.12 -5.10 -6.23
N ASP A 146 32.01 -4.69 -6.87
CA ASP A 146 31.78 -4.94 -8.32
C ASP A 146 32.24 -3.76 -9.21
N LEU A 147 32.95 -2.77 -8.62
CA LEU A 147 33.47 -1.57 -9.28
C LEU A 147 34.99 -1.62 -9.51
N SER A 148 35.64 -2.77 -9.29
CA SER A 148 37.08 -2.99 -9.54
C SER A 148 37.32 -3.74 -10.85
#